data_AF-A0A1Z4R1E6-F1
#
_entry.id   AF-A0A1Z4R1E6-F1
#
_cell.length_a   1.000
_cell.length_b   1.000
_cell.length_c   1.000
_cell.angle_alpha   90.00
_cell.angle_beta   90.00
_cell.angle_gamma   90.00
#
_symmetry.space_group_name_H-M   'P 1'
#
loop_
_entity.id
_entity.type
_entity.pdbx_description
1 polymer ?
#
loop_
_entity_poly.entity_id
_entity_poly.type
_entity_poly.pdbx_seq_one_letter_code
_entity_poly.pdbx_strand_id
1 'polypeptide(L)'
;MASNKNFFSQLFDFSFSEFLALKIVGVLYGIGMFFAGIFTLGIAVNSFRVGFASGVVGLILAPIIFLLYILFIRIALEGMIVAFRTAENTARIAENTKHLRNP
;
A
#
# COMPACT_ATOMS: atom_id res chain seq x y z
N MET A 1 14.69 0.13 29.80
CA MET A 1 13.95 -0.86 28.98
C MET A 1 13.27 -0.10 27.85
N ALA A 2 13.87 -0.10 26.65
CA ALA A 2 13.25 0.50 25.48
C ALA A 2 12.01 -0.32 25.14
N SER A 3 10.84 0.27 25.33
CA SER A 3 9.56 -0.36 25.03
C SER A 3 9.53 -0.71 23.55
N ASN A 4 9.58 -2.01 23.26
CA ASN A 4 9.20 -2.60 21.99
C ASN A 4 7.71 -2.29 21.79
N LYS A 5 7.36 -1.08 21.33
CA LYS A 5 5.99 -0.80 20.89
C LYS A 5 5.76 -1.73 19.69
N ASN A 6 5.09 -2.85 19.96
CA ASN A 6 4.81 -3.91 18.98
C ASN A 6 4.24 -3.28 17.70
N PHE A 7 4.79 -3.64 16.55
CA PHE A 7 4.35 -3.17 15.22
C PHE A 7 2.82 -3.24 15.06
N PHE A 8 2.19 -4.29 15.59
CA PHE A 8 0.75 -4.45 15.64
C PHE A 8 0.03 -3.39 16.48
N SER A 9 0.60 -3.00 17.63
CA SER A 9 0.03 -1.91 18.45
C SER A 9 0.09 -0.56 17.73
N GLN A 10 1.07 -0.35 16.85
CA GLN A 10 1.15 0.88 16.04
C GLN A 10 0.24 0.81 14.81
N LEU A 11 0.00 -0.38 14.24
CA LEU A 11 -0.94 -0.60 13.14
C LEU A 11 -2.40 -0.34 13.54
N PHE A 12 -2.76 -0.63 14.79
CA PHE A 12 -4.09 -0.37 15.35
C PHE A 12 -4.18 0.97 16.09
N ASP A 13 -3.19 1.87 15.93
CA ASP A 13 -3.27 3.23 16.46
C ASP A 13 -4.08 4.11 15.50
N PHE A 14 -5.40 4.13 15.70
CA PHE A 14 -6.36 4.93 14.92
C PHE A 14 -6.22 6.45 15.13
N SER A 15 -5.29 6.89 15.98
CA SER A 15 -4.99 8.31 16.22
C SER A 15 -4.25 8.95 15.05
N PHE A 16 -3.55 8.17 14.20
CA PHE A 16 -2.70 8.67 13.10
C PHE A 16 -1.74 9.80 13.51
N SER A 17 -1.39 9.91 14.80
CA SER A 17 -0.68 11.06 15.37
C SER A 17 0.79 11.12 15.00
N GLU A 18 1.39 9.99 14.62
CA GLU A 18 2.70 9.91 13.97
C GLU A 18 2.54 9.51 12.51
N PHE A 19 3.34 10.13 11.63
CA PHE A 19 3.45 9.82 10.21
C PHE A 19 4.07 8.41 9.98
N LEU A 20 3.34 7.36 10.39
CA LEU A 20 3.77 5.98 10.32
C LEU A 20 3.62 5.36 8.92
N ALA A 21 3.08 6.15 7.98
CA ALA A 21 2.80 5.74 6.61
C ALA A 21 3.98 5.00 5.97
N LEU A 22 5.20 5.56 6.06
CA LEU A 22 6.40 4.97 5.46
C LEU A 22 6.76 3.60 6.03
N LYS A 23 6.44 3.32 7.30
CA LYS A 23 6.71 2.01 7.94
C LYS A 23 5.70 0.95 7.52
N ILE A 24 4.46 1.33 7.22
CA ILE A 24 3.35 0.38 6.95
C ILE A 24 3.16 0.12 5.45
N VAL A 25 3.63 1.01 4.56
CA VAL A 25 3.43 0.87 3.09
C VAL A 25 3.89 -0.49 2.54
N GLY A 26 5.01 -1.04 3.01
CA GLY A 26 5.47 -2.37 2.59
C GLY A 26 4.49 -3.49 2.95
N VAL A 27 3.88 -3.40 4.14
CA VAL A 27 2.85 -4.36 4.60
C VAL A 27 1.56 -4.19 3.81
N LEU A 28 1.13 -2.94 3.54
CA LEU A 28 -0.04 -2.68 2.69
C LEU A 28 0.15 -3.22 1.28
N TYR A 29 1.35 -3.09 0.71
CA TYR A 29 1.66 -3.67 -0.59
C TYR A 29 1.55 -5.19 -0.57
N GLY A 30 2.13 -5.85 0.43
CA GLY A 30 2.05 -7.31 0.58
C GLY A 30 0.61 -7.82 0.75
N ILE A 31 -0.18 -7.15 1.60
CA ILE A 31 -1.60 -7.46 1.80
C ILE A 31 -2.39 -7.25 0.50
N GLY A 32 -2.18 -6.11 -0.17
CA GLY A 32 -2.85 -5.80 -1.44
C GLY A 32 -2.52 -6.82 -2.54
N MET A 33 -1.25 -7.24 -2.62
CA MET A 33 -0.81 -8.27 -3.57
C MET A 33 -1.46 -9.62 -3.28
N PHE A 34 -1.53 -10.01 -2.01
CA PHE A 34 -2.16 -11.26 -1.59
C PHE A 34 -3.65 -11.29 -1.98
N PHE A 35 -4.39 -10.23 -1.68
CA PHE A 35 -5.80 -10.12 -2.05
C PHE A 35 -6.02 -10.03 -3.57
N ALA A 36 -5.16 -9.31 -4.29
CA ALA A 36 -5.21 -9.28 -5.76
C ALA A 36 -5.02 -10.68 -6.37
N GLY A 37 -4.12 -11.49 -5.78
CA GLY A 37 -3.91 -12.88 -6.18
C GLY A 37 -5.17 -13.73 -5.97
N ILE A 38 -5.76 -13.67 -4.78
CA ILE A 38 -7.01 -14.40 -4.48
C ILE A 38 -8.15 -13.95 -5.41
N PHE A 39 -8.30 -12.64 -5.60
CA PHE A 39 -9.34 -12.07 -6.45
C PHE A 39 -9.24 -12.55 -7.90
N THR A 40 -8.04 -12.49 -8.48
CA THR A 40 -7.81 -12.89 -9.87
C THR A 40 -7.91 -14.41 -10.07
N LEU A 41 -7.51 -15.21 -9.09
CA LEU A 41 -7.78 -16.65 -9.08
C LEU A 41 -9.29 -16.94 -9.01
N GLY A 42 -10.02 -16.19 -8.19
CA GLY A 42 -11.48 -16.28 -8.12
C GLY A 42 -12.14 -15.96 -9.46
N ILE A 43 -11.65 -14.96 -10.20
CA ILE A 43 -12.11 -14.67 -11.57
C ILE A 43 -11.86 -15.88 -12.47
N ALA A 44 -10.62 -16.38 -12.53
CA ALA A 44 -10.27 -17.50 -13.40
C ALA A 44 -11.17 -18.73 -13.15
N VAL A 45 -11.36 -19.12 -11.88
CA VAL A 45 -12.21 -20.26 -11.51
C VAL A 45 -13.68 -20.02 -11.85
N ASN A 46 -14.20 -18.82 -11.58
CA ASN A 46 -15.59 -18.50 -11.89
C ASN A 46 -15.85 -18.42 -13.40
N SER A 47 -14.85 -18.06 -14.22
CA SER A 47 -14.98 -18.06 -15.68
C SER A 47 -15.26 -19.45 -16.27
N PHE A 48 -14.78 -20.53 -15.62
CA PHE A 48 -15.09 -21.91 -16.04
C PHE A 48 -16.53 -22.32 -15.71
N ARG A 49 -17.20 -21.66 -14.75
CA ARG A 49 -18.62 -21.93 -14.43
C ARG A 49 -19.56 -21.43 -15.53
N VAL A 50 -19.12 -20.44 -16.31
CA VAL A 50 -19.87 -19.93 -17.47
C VAL A 50 -19.70 -20.85 -18.69
N GLY A 51 -18.54 -21.50 -18.82
CA GLY A 51 -18.23 -22.42 -19.92
C GLY A 51 -16.74 -22.64 -20.12
N PHE A 52 -16.37 -23.60 -20.98
CA PHE A 52 -14.97 -23.93 -21.25
C PHE A 52 -14.23 -22.79 -21.96
N ALA A 53 -14.82 -22.25 -23.03
CA ALA A 53 -14.21 -21.14 -23.79
C ALA A 53 -14.01 -19.89 -22.93
N SER A 54 -15.01 -19.54 -22.09
CA SER A 54 -14.88 -18.43 -21.14
C SER A 54 -13.83 -18.71 -20.08
N GLY A 55 -13.69 -19.95 -19.62
CA GLY A 55 -12.63 -20.37 -18.70
C GLY A 55 -11.23 -20.15 -19.25
N VAL A 56 -10.99 -20.53 -20.50
CA VAL A 56 -9.69 -20.29 -21.18
C VAL A 56 -9.40 -18.79 -21.31
N VAL A 57 -10.38 -17.99 -21.70
CA VAL A 57 -10.24 -16.52 -21.76
C VAL A 57 -9.95 -15.95 -20.37
N GLY A 58 -10.67 -16.40 -19.35
CA GLY A 58 -10.47 -15.99 -17.95
C GLY A 58 -9.08 -16.33 -17.44
N LEU A 59 -8.53 -17.49 -17.81
CA LEU A 59 -7.18 -17.91 -17.42
C LEU A 59 -6.08 -17.01 -18.03
N ILE A 60 -6.29 -16.50 -19.25
CA ILE A 60 -5.37 -15.57 -19.92
C ILE A 60 -5.55 -14.14 -19.37
N LEU A 61 -6.79 -13.71 -19.11
CA LEU A 61 -7.07 -12.37 -18.60
C LEU A 61 -6.71 -12.20 -17.11
N ALA A 62 -6.87 -13.24 -16.28
CA ALA A 62 -6.57 -13.17 -14.85
C ALA A 62 -5.14 -12.66 -14.53
N PRO A 63 -4.05 -13.16 -15.14
CA PRO A 63 -2.71 -12.62 -14.89
C PRO A 63 -2.54 -11.18 -15.38
N ILE A 64 -3.21 -10.79 -16.48
CA ILE A 64 -3.17 -9.41 -16.98
C ILE A 64 -3.87 -8.48 -15.97
N ILE A 65 -5.06 -8.86 -15.50
CA ILE A 65 -5.81 -8.12 -14.49
C ILE A 65 -5.02 -8.04 -13.17
N PHE A 66 -4.36 -9.13 -12.77
CA PHE A 66 -3.50 -9.16 -11.58
C PHE A 66 -2.37 -8.13 -11.71
N LEU A 67 -1.62 -8.13 -12.81
CA LEU A 67 -0.53 -7.19 -13.04
C LEU A 67 -1.01 -5.74 -13.03
N LEU A 68 -2.16 -5.46 -13.66
CA LEU A 68 -2.77 -4.13 -13.62
C LEU A 68 -3.12 -3.73 -12.18
N TYR A 69 -3.74 -4.62 -11.39
CA TYR A 69 -4.04 -4.36 -9.98
C TYR A 69 -2.80 -4.04 -9.16
N ILE A 70 -1.72 -4.82 -9.32
CA ILE A 70 -0.45 -4.59 -8.63
C ILE A 70 0.16 -3.24 -9.04
N LEU A 71 0.10 -2.91 -10.33
CA LEU A 71 0.58 -1.61 -10.83
C LEU A 71 -0.20 -0.45 -10.22
N PHE A 72 -1.53 -0.55 -10.15
CA PHE A 72 -2.37 0.45 -9.50
C PHE A 72 -2.04 0.62 -8.03
N ILE A 73 -1.91 -0.48 -7.28
CA ILE A 73 -1.54 -0.44 -5.86
C ILE A 73 -0.16 0.21 -5.71
N ARG A 74 0.80 -0.12 -6.57
CA ARG A 74 2.14 0.47 -6.55
C ARG A 74 2.10 1.99 -6.74
N ILE A 75 1.40 2.47 -7.77
CA ILE A 75 1.28 3.91 -8.06
C ILE A 75 0.61 4.64 -6.88
N ALA A 76 -0.45 4.05 -6.32
CA ALA A 76 -1.14 4.64 -5.16
C ALA A 76 -0.23 4.74 -3.93
N LEU A 77 0.53 3.68 -3.63
CA LEU A 77 1.48 3.67 -2.51
C LEU A 77 2.67 4.59 -2.73
N GLU A 78 3.21 4.68 -3.94
CA GLU A 78 4.25 5.64 -4.31
C GLU A 78 3.75 7.08 -4.13
N GLY A 79 2.52 7.37 -4.58
CA GLY A 79 1.88 8.68 -4.35
C GLY A 79 1.70 9.00 -2.87
N MET A 80 1.24 8.04 -2.08
CA MET A 80 1.12 8.16 -0.63
C MET A 80 2.48 8.48 0.03
N ILE A 81 3.52 7.71 -0.30
CA ILE A 81 4.89 7.94 0.18
C ILE A 81 5.37 9.36 -0.15
N VAL A 82 5.16 9.82 -1.39
CA VAL A 82 5.59 11.16 -1.83
C VAL A 82 4.88 12.26 -1.05
N ALA A 83 3.57 12.13 -0.81
CA ALA A 83 2.80 13.09 -0.03
C ALA A 83 3.34 13.20 1.40
N PHE A 84 3.56 12.05 2.06
CA PHE A 84 4.10 12.04 3.44
C PHE A 84 5.53 12.57 3.53
N ARG A 85 6.42 12.18 2.62
CA ARG A 85 7.78 12.72 2.57
C ARG A 85 7.81 14.23 2.34
N THR A 86 6.91 14.74 1.51
CA THR A 86 6.79 16.18 1.27
C THR A 86 6.35 16.92 2.54
N ALA A 87 5.39 16.36 3.28
CA ALA A 87 4.95 16.92 4.56
C ALA A 87 6.09 16.93 5.61
N GLU A 88 6.82 15.82 5.74
CA GLU A 88 7.98 15.73 6.66
C GLU A 88 9.09 16.72 6.29
N ASN A 89 9.43 16.82 5.01
CA ASN A 89 10.44 17.77 4.55
C ASN A 89 10.03 19.22 4.82
N THR A 90 8.74 19.55 4.61
CA THR A 90 8.21 20.89 4.89
C THR A 90 8.28 21.21 6.38
N ALA A 91 7.96 20.25 7.25
CA ALA A 91 8.07 20.41 8.69
C ALA A 91 9.53 20.67 9.13
N ARG A 92 10.50 19.92 8.57
CA ARG A 92 11.93 20.14 8.84
C ARG A 92 12.42 21.52 8.38
N ILE A 93 11.97 21.99 7.21
CA ILE A 93 12.30 23.34 6.72
C ILE A 93 11.77 24.41 7.67
N ALA A 94 10.53 24.26 8.16
CA ALA A 94 9.93 25.20 9.11
C ALA A 94 10.68 25.24 10.46
N GLU A 95 11.15 24.09 10.94
CA GLU A 95 11.95 23.99 12.17
C GLU A 95 13.32 24.66 12.01
N ASN A 96 14.05 24.35 10.93
CA ASN A 96 15.35 24.97 10.64
C ASN A 96 15.24 26.50 10.49
N THR A 97 14.14 26.99 9.90
CA THR A 97 13.89 28.43 9.76
C THR A 97 13.69 29.12 11.11
N LYS A 98 13.11 28.44 12.11
CA LYS A 98 12.97 28.98 13.47
C LYS A 98 14.32 29.11 14.17
N HIS A 99 15.21 28.12 14.01
CA HIS A 99 16.57 28.18 14.57
C HIS A 99 17.40 29.32 13.96
N LEU A 100 17.27 29.58 12.67
CA LEU A 100 17.92 30.74 12.04
C LEU A 100 17.39 32.09 12.54
N ARG A 101 16.16 32.13 13.05
CA ARG A 101 15.54 33.35 13.57
C ARG A 101 15.87 33.63 15.05
N ASN A 102 16.12 32.59 15.84
CA ASN A 102 16.52 32.68 17.26
C ASN A 102 17.77 31.80 17.47
N PRO A 103 18.99 32.34 17.26
CA PRO A 103 20.24 31.61 17.46
C PRO A 103 20.48 31.25 18.94
#